data_AF-A0A1L9SBK9-F1
#
_entry.id   AF-A0A1L9SBK9-F1
#
_cell.length_a   1.000
_cell.length_b   1.000
_cell.length_c   1.000
_cell.angle_alpha   90.00
_cell.angle_beta   90.00
_cell.angle_gamma   90.00
#
_symmetry.space_group_name_H-M   'P 1'
#
loop_
_entity.id
_entity.type
_entity.pdbx_description
1 polymer ?
#
loop_
_entity_poly.entity_id
_entity_poly.type
_entity_poly.pdbx_seq_one_letter_code
_entity_poly.pdbx_strand_id
1 'polypeptide(L)'
;MPTFIVFEKGRVVNTVQGANPQKLNEVVRKLASEASKAGPDGGEGASGEGGEGWLGAAVPKGYSDITDQVNVKGLELLNRDAGFGDVRVLFDTTKPSALLNGKNGKGKAVTDWVESDTDEQLMLYIPLQSTSKVHSLHITSLPPSSSEGDDDDDDDDDETPLRPQTIQLYTNRTHVLSFDDAEDIPAVQTVTLQAGDWDAKTGTAKVDLRFVKFQNVSSLVVFFVDGDGDGEKIRVDRVRILGEAGEKREMGKLQKIGDEQGE
;
A
#
# COMPACT_ATOMS: atom_id res chain seq x y z
N MET A 1 -8.30 -3.87 46.22
CA MET A 1 -9.53 -4.49 45.67
C MET A 1 -9.41 -4.56 44.16
N PRO A 2 -9.70 -5.69 43.51
CA PRO A 2 -9.61 -5.80 42.05
C PRO A 2 -10.73 -4.98 41.39
N THR A 3 -10.44 -4.41 40.23
CA THR A 3 -11.41 -3.68 39.39
C THR A 3 -11.31 -4.23 37.98
N PHE A 4 -12.45 -4.61 37.42
CA PHE A 4 -12.58 -5.13 36.06
C PHE A 4 -13.21 -4.05 35.19
N ILE A 5 -12.58 -3.72 34.06
CA ILE A 5 -13.07 -2.72 33.11
C ILE A 5 -13.35 -3.44 31.79
N VAL A 6 -14.53 -3.22 31.22
CA VAL A 6 -14.96 -3.81 29.95
C VAL A 6 -15.00 -2.71 28.90
N PHE A 7 -14.29 -2.98 27.81
CA PHE A 7 -14.20 -2.10 26.65
C PHE A 7 -15.02 -2.67 25.51
N GLU A 8 -15.76 -1.81 24.82
CA GLU A 8 -16.42 -2.11 23.56
C GLU A 8 -16.01 -1.02 22.56
N LYS A 9 -15.43 -1.40 21.41
CA LYS A 9 -14.97 -0.47 20.37
C LYS A 9 -14.10 0.68 20.92
N GLY A 10 -13.17 0.35 21.83
CA GLY A 10 -12.26 1.31 22.44
C GLY A 10 -12.87 2.24 23.50
N ARG A 11 -14.17 2.13 23.81
CA ARG A 11 -14.84 2.91 24.85
C ARG A 11 -15.11 2.05 26.08
N VAL A 12 -14.94 2.63 27.27
CA VAL A 12 -15.30 1.97 28.53
C VAL A 12 -16.81 1.88 28.63
N VAL A 13 -17.35 0.68 28.57
CA VAL A 13 -18.80 0.44 28.64
C VAL A 13 -19.22 0.03 30.05
N ASN A 14 -18.34 -0.63 30.81
CA ASN A 14 -18.66 -1.05 32.16
C ASN A 14 -17.42 -1.15 33.05
N THR A 15 -17.57 -0.77 34.32
CA THR A 15 -16.54 -0.89 35.34
C THR A 15 -17.13 -1.60 36.56
N VAL A 16 -16.61 -2.79 36.85
CA VAL A 16 -16.98 -3.59 38.02
C VAL A 16 -15.87 -3.48 39.06
N GLN A 17 -16.12 -2.68 40.10
CA GLN A 17 -15.21 -2.54 41.24
C GLN A 17 -15.53 -3.59 42.32
N GLY A 18 -14.49 -4.22 42.85
CA GLY A 18 -14.59 -5.20 43.94
C GLY A 18 -14.76 -6.64 43.49
N ALA A 19 -14.73 -7.56 44.45
CA ALA A 19 -14.85 -9.00 44.22
C ALA A 19 -16.34 -9.44 44.22
N ASN A 20 -17.11 -8.99 43.22
CA ASN A 20 -18.48 -9.47 43.02
C ASN A 20 -18.56 -10.44 41.83
N PRO A 21 -18.43 -11.77 42.07
CA PRO A 21 -18.35 -12.77 41.02
C PRO A 21 -19.66 -12.92 40.22
N GLN A 22 -20.81 -12.62 40.82
CA GLN A 22 -22.10 -12.69 40.13
C GLN A 22 -22.21 -11.60 39.06
N LYS A 23 -21.88 -10.36 39.44
CA LYS A 23 -21.90 -9.21 38.52
C LYS A 23 -20.89 -9.37 37.37
N LEU A 24 -19.73 -9.95 37.64
CA LEU A 24 -18.74 -10.24 36.61
C LEU A 24 -19.23 -11.30 35.61
N ASN A 25 -19.83 -12.40 36.11
CA ASN A 25 -20.39 -13.45 35.25
C ASN A 25 -21.53 -12.95 34.36
N GLU A 26 -22.38 -12.04 34.86
CA GLU A 26 -23.44 -11.42 34.07
C GLU A 26 -22.88 -10.55 32.94
N VAL A 27 -21.85 -9.74 33.23
CA VAL A 27 -21.20 -8.88 32.23
C VAL A 27 -20.50 -9.71 31.15
N VAL A 28 -19.80 -10.79 31.53
CA VAL A 28 -19.15 -11.71 30.57
C VAL A 28 -20.17 -12.41 29.68
N ARG A 29 -21.29 -12.88 30.26
CA ARG A 29 -22.37 -13.51 29.48
C ARG A 29 -23.02 -12.53 28.50
N LYS A 30 -23.23 -11.28 28.92
CA LYS A 30 -23.79 -10.24 28.05
C LYS A 30 -22.87 -9.96 26.87
N LEU A 31 -21.57 -9.79 27.11
CA LEU A 31 -20.56 -9.57 26.07
C LEU A 31 -20.47 -10.75 25.08
N ALA A 32 -20.50 -11.99 25.58
CA ALA A 32 -20.52 -13.17 24.73
C ALA A 32 -21.79 -13.25 23.86
N SER A 33 -22.94 -12.84 24.42
CA SER A 33 -24.21 -12.81 23.68
C SER A 33 -24.24 -11.73 22.60
N GLU A 34 -23.62 -10.56 22.85
CA GLU A 34 -23.47 -9.48 21.87
C GLU A 34 -22.47 -9.83 20.78
N ALA A 35 -21.37 -10.50 21.12
CA ALA A 35 -20.42 -11.06 20.15
C ALA A 35 -21.04 -12.14 19.26
N SER A 36 -21.98 -12.94 19.77
CA SER A 36 -22.68 -13.98 18.98
C SER A 36 -23.84 -13.45 18.12
N LYS A 37 -24.34 -12.24 18.40
CA LYS A 37 -25.36 -11.55 17.57
C LYS A 37 -24.73 -10.81 16.39
N ALA A 38 -23.44 -10.50 16.46
CA ALA A 38 -22.64 -10.31 15.26
C ALA A 38 -22.42 -11.70 14.66
N GLY A 39 -23.10 -11.98 13.53
CA GLY A 39 -23.01 -13.28 12.86
C GLY A 39 -21.58 -13.66 12.45
N PRO A 40 -21.35 -14.92 12.04
CA PRO A 40 -20.03 -15.43 11.72
C PRO A 40 -19.59 -14.91 10.34
N ASP A 41 -19.12 -13.66 10.31
CA ASP A 41 -18.33 -13.12 9.22
C ASP A 41 -16.88 -13.08 9.69
N GLY A 42 -16.18 -14.20 9.51
CA GLY A 42 -14.76 -14.37 9.75
C GLY A 42 -13.91 -13.65 8.71
N GLY A 43 -14.14 -12.34 8.55
CA GLY A 43 -13.31 -11.42 7.78
C GLY A 43 -12.65 -10.43 8.72
N GLU A 44 -11.62 -10.89 9.45
CA GLU A 44 -10.72 -10.02 10.19
C GLU A 44 -9.92 -9.15 9.20
N GLY A 45 -10.01 -7.83 9.36
CA GLY A 45 -9.17 -6.89 8.60
C GLY A 45 -9.70 -5.47 8.41
N ALA A 46 -10.61 -4.99 9.25
CA ALA A 46 -10.94 -3.56 9.31
C ALA A 46 -10.58 -3.02 10.70
N SER A 47 -9.32 -2.63 10.88
CA SER A 47 -8.94 -1.76 11.99
C SER A 47 -9.54 -0.38 11.72
N GLY A 48 -10.45 0.02 12.62
CA GLY A 48 -11.10 1.31 12.59
C GLY A 48 -10.20 2.44 13.08
N GLU A 49 -10.45 3.62 12.50
CA GLU A 49 -10.21 4.98 12.99
C GLU A 49 -9.26 5.15 14.18
N GLY A 50 -7.99 5.32 13.81
CA GLY A 50 -6.94 5.94 14.61
C GLY A 50 -5.93 6.64 13.72
N GLY A 51 -6.36 7.50 12.78
CA GLY A 51 -5.43 8.25 11.91
C GLY A 51 -4.51 7.40 11.02
N GLU A 52 -4.79 6.11 10.86
CA GLU A 52 -4.04 5.20 9.99
C GLU A 52 -4.68 5.19 8.60
N GLY A 53 -3.87 5.44 7.57
CA GLY A 53 -4.28 5.48 6.17
C GLY A 53 -4.79 4.13 5.65
N TRP A 54 -5.43 4.14 4.48
CA TRP A 54 -5.87 2.94 3.79
C TRP A 54 -4.68 2.07 3.38
N LEU A 55 -4.72 0.77 3.74
CA LEU A 55 -3.61 -0.18 3.54
C LEU A 55 -3.87 -1.28 2.51
N GLY A 56 -5.13 -1.47 2.09
CA GLY A 56 -5.56 -2.48 1.11
C GLY A 56 -5.54 -3.93 1.60
N ALA A 57 -4.60 -4.31 2.46
CA ALA A 57 -4.48 -5.66 3.02
C ALA A 57 -4.00 -5.62 4.49
N ALA A 58 -4.11 -6.75 5.19
CA ALA A 58 -3.71 -6.87 6.59
C ALA A 58 -2.19 -6.71 6.79
N VAL A 59 -1.80 -5.96 7.81
CA VAL A 59 -0.39 -5.76 8.17
C VAL A 59 0.18 -7.02 8.84
N PRO A 60 1.35 -7.53 8.40
CA PRO A 60 2.02 -8.65 9.06
C PRO A 60 2.34 -8.37 10.54
N LYS A 61 2.15 -9.38 11.40
CA LYS A 61 2.43 -9.25 12.85
C LYS A 61 3.89 -8.85 13.08
N GLY A 62 4.09 -7.79 13.87
CA GLY A 62 5.43 -7.29 14.24
C GLY A 62 6.01 -6.27 13.27
N TYR A 63 5.29 -5.90 12.21
CA TYR A 63 5.66 -4.83 11.28
C TYR A 63 4.58 -3.75 11.25
N SER A 64 4.91 -2.58 10.71
CA SER A 64 4.00 -1.46 10.52
C SER A 64 4.03 -0.95 9.09
N ASP A 65 3.05 -0.12 8.72
CA ASP A 65 3.15 0.68 7.52
C ASP A 65 4.25 1.75 7.69
N ILE A 66 5.21 1.77 6.78
CA ILE A 66 6.33 2.71 6.72
C ILE A 66 6.29 3.55 5.44
N THR A 67 5.13 3.62 4.78
CA THR A 67 4.92 4.41 3.57
C THR A 67 5.18 5.90 3.81
N ASP A 68 5.06 6.39 5.05
CA ASP A 68 5.42 7.75 5.44
C ASP A 68 6.93 8.07 5.30
N GLN A 69 7.78 7.04 5.22
CA GLN A 69 9.21 7.18 4.95
C GLN A 69 9.51 7.46 3.47
N VAL A 70 8.54 7.39 2.57
CA VAL A 70 8.76 7.70 1.15
C VAL A 70 9.11 9.19 0.99
N ASN A 71 10.21 9.47 0.29
CA ASN A 71 10.54 10.83 -0.11
C ASN A 71 9.80 11.19 -1.40
N VAL A 72 8.60 11.74 -1.23
CA VAL A 72 7.65 12.10 -2.31
C VAL A 72 8.25 13.05 -3.37
N LYS A 73 9.31 13.80 -3.04
CA LYS A 73 9.96 14.72 -3.99
C LYS A 73 10.91 14.02 -4.95
N GLY A 74 11.44 12.87 -4.57
CA GLY A 74 12.38 12.10 -5.39
C GLY A 74 11.75 10.88 -6.07
N LEU A 75 10.42 10.78 -6.04
CA LEU A 75 9.70 9.74 -6.78
C LEU A 75 9.86 9.98 -8.29
N GLU A 76 10.13 8.91 -9.02
CA GLU A 76 10.19 8.91 -10.47
C GLU A 76 9.41 7.70 -10.97
N LEU A 77 8.63 7.87 -12.04
CA LEU A 77 7.87 6.81 -12.69
C LEU A 77 8.08 6.92 -14.20
N LEU A 78 8.68 5.89 -14.80
CA LEU A 78 8.87 5.82 -16.26
C LEU A 78 7.71 5.09 -16.93
N ASN A 79 7.51 5.41 -18.21
CA ASN A 79 6.42 4.91 -19.06
C ASN A 79 5.01 5.17 -18.51
N ARG A 80 4.83 6.25 -17.73
CA ARG A 80 3.53 6.68 -17.20
C ARG A 80 2.77 7.50 -18.24
N ASP A 81 1.52 7.13 -18.49
CA ASP A 81 0.60 7.93 -19.29
C ASP A 81 0.25 9.26 -18.58
N ALA A 82 0.46 10.37 -19.29
CA ALA A 82 0.23 11.72 -18.77
C ALA A 82 -1.25 12.09 -18.59
N GLY A 83 -2.18 11.34 -19.20
CA GLY A 83 -3.62 11.45 -19.02
C GLY A 83 -4.11 11.04 -17.64
N PHE A 84 -3.29 10.29 -16.89
CA PHE A 84 -3.63 9.76 -15.57
C PHE A 84 -2.87 10.46 -14.42
N GLY A 85 -3.06 9.97 -13.20
CA GLY A 85 -2.51 10.55 -11.97
C GLY A 85 -0.98 10.62 -11.96
N ASP A 86 -0.43 11.58 -11.22
CA ASP A 86 1.03 11.69 -10.99
C ASP A 86 1.54 10.54 -10.08
N VAL A 87 2.84 10.24 -10.09
CA VAL A 87 3.44 9.15 -9.27
C VAL A 87 3.07 9.24 -7.78
N ARG A 88 2.78 10.45 -7.29
CA ARG A 88 2.40 10.71 -5.90
C ARG A 88 1.07 10.06 -5.50
N VAL A 89 0.15 9.84 -6.45
CA VAL A 89 -1.17 9.26 -6.15
C VAL A 89 -1.05 7.83 -5.61
N LEU A 90 -0.01 7.11 -6.01
CA LEU A 90 0.28 5.75 -5.53
C LEU A 90 0.47 5.70 -4.01
N PHE A 91 0.94 6.79 -3.41
CA PHE A 91 1.23 6.87 -1.97
C PHE A 91 0.18 7.67 -1.19
N ASP A 92 -0.94 8.03 -1.82
CA ASP A 92 -2.04 8.70 -1.14
C ASP A 92 -2.65 7.76 -0.10
N THR A 93 -2.73 8.21 1.15
CA THR A 93 -3.29 7.46 2.28
C THR A 93 -4.79 7.20 2.19
N THR A 94 -5.49 7.84 1.27
CA THR A 94 -6.92 7.64 1.06
C THR A 94 -7.21 6.36 0.29
N LYS A 95 -8.42 5.82 0.50
CA LYS A 95 -8.93 4.67 -0.23
C LYS A 95 -9.06 5.02 -1.72
N PRO A 96 -8.65 4.14 -2.66
CA PRO A 96 -8.81 4.34 -4.10
C PRO A 96 -10.23 4.72 -4.49
N SER A 97 -10.37 5.69 -5.39
CA SER A 97 -11.66 6.19 -5.85
C SER A 97 -12.51 5.10 -6.51
N ALA A 98 -11.89 4.16 -7.22
CA ALA A 98 -12.56 3.01 -7.85
C ALA A 98 -13.28 2.08 -6.86
N LEU A 99 -12.91 2.11 -5.57
CA LEU A 99 -13.57 1.34 -4.51
C LEU A 99 -14.61 2.17 -3.72
N LEU A 100 -14.86 3.41 -4.11
CA LEU A 100 -15.87 4.29 -3.51
C LEU A 100 -17.15 4.20 -4.34
N ASN A 101 -18.00 3.21 -4.03
CA ASN A 101 -19.29 2.98 -4.70
C ASN A 101 -20.05 4.30 -4.91
N GLY A 102 -20.38 4.60 -6.17
CA GLY A 102 -20.97 5.86 -6.60
C GLY A 102 -22.17 6.30 -5.76
N LYS A 103 -22.00 7.40 -5.03
CA LYS A 103 -23.05 8.36 -4.56
C LYS A 103 -22.41 9.35 -3.59
N ASN A 104 -21.55 10.23 -4.11
CA ASN A 104 -21.41 11.62 -3.64
C ASN A 104 -20.28 12.32 -4.38
N GLY A 105 -20.65 13.19 -5.31
CA GLY A 105 -19.74 14.24 -5.76
C GLY A 105 -19.99 14.66 -7.19
N LYS A 106 -20.76 15.72 -7.37
CA LYS A 106 -20.62 16.63 -8.52
C LYS A 106 -19.25 17.34 -8.43
N GLY A 107 -18.18 16.57 -8.47
CA GLY A 107 -16.80 16.99 -8.48
C GLY A 107 -16.10 16.15 -9.54
N LYS A 108 -15.23 16.80 -10.32
CA LYS A 108 -14.42 16.17 -11.37
C LYS A 108 -13.81 14.87 -10.81
N ALA A 109 -14.06 13.72 -11.44
CA ALA A 109 -13.42 12.46 -11.07
C ALA A 109 -11.91 12.72 -10.98
N VAL A 110 -11.36 12.59 -9.77
CA VAL A 110 -9.92 12.78 -9.56
C VAL A 110 -9.29 11.47 -9.96
N THR A 111 -8.54 11.47 -11.06
CA THR A 111 -7.74 10.33 -11.48
C THR A 111 -6.65 10.09 -10.43
N ASP A 112 -6.87 9.08 -9.59
CA ASP A 112 -6.02 8.75 -8.44
C ASP A 112 -5.25 7.44 -8.63
N TRP A 113 -5.02 7.05 -9.89
CA TRP A 113 -4.21 5.90 -10.29
C TRP A 113 -3.26 6.31 -11.41
N VAL A 114 -2.32 5.42 -11.73
CA VAL A 114 -1.40 5.56 -12.87
C VAL A 114 -1.63 4.41 -13.83
N GLU A 115 -1.40 4.68 -15.11
CA GLU A 115 -1.40 3.68 -16.18
C GLU A 115 -0.12 3.81 -16.99
N SER A 116 0.25 2.73 -17.68
CA SER A 116 1.34 2.75 -18.62
C SER A 116 0.96 3.40 -19.95
N ASP A 117 1.94 4.00 -20.63
CA ASP A 117 1.70 4.80 -21.85
C ASP A 117 1.80 3.94 -23.12
N THR A 118 2.93 3.25 -23.29
CA THR A 118 3.26 2.57 -24.57
C THR A 118 3.01 1.07 -24.53
N ASP A 119 3.26 0.42 -23.40
CA ASP A 119 3.20 -1.03 -23.23
C ASP A 119 2.95 -1.38 -21.74
N GLU A 120 3.01 -2.65 -21.37
CA GLU A 120 2.72 -3.15 -20.02
C GLU A 120 3.81 -2.84 -18.98
N GLN A 121 4.88 -2.13 -19.36
CA GLN A 121 6.02 -1.90 -18.48
C GLN A 121 5.88 -0.61 -17.67
N LEU A 122 6.06 -0.67 -16.34
CA LEU A 122 6.18 0.53 -15.49
C LEU A 122 7.37 0.43 -14.57
N MET A 123 8.17 1.50 -14.50
CA MET A 123 9.34 1.57 -13.64
C MET A 123 9.19 2.63 -12.56
N LEU A 124 8.97 2.20 -11.32
CA LEU A 124 8.77 3.08 -10.17
C LEU A 124 10.01 3.15 -9.29
N TYR A 125 10.59 4.34 -9.14
CA TYR A 125 11.66 4.62 -8.17
C TYR A 125 11.12 5.26 -6.89
N ILE A 126 11.47 4.67 -5.76
CA ILE A 126 11.00 5.02 -4.43
C ILE A 126 12.20 5.28 -3.50
N PRO A 127 12.66 6.54 -3.36
CA PRO A 127 13.63 6.88 -2.34
C PRO A 127 12.98 6.93 -0.95
N LEU A 128 13.68 6.42 0.06
CA LEU A 128 13.26 6.46 1.46
C LEU A 128 14.04 7.54 2.23
N GLN A 129 13.39 8.18 3.20
CA GLN A 129 13.96 9.21 4.07
C GLN A 129 15.02 8.63 5.02
N SER A 130 14.85 7.38 5.43
CA SER A 130 15.80 6.63 6.24
C SER A 130 16.01 5.24 5.64
N THR A 131 17.12 4.61 6.04
CA THR A 131 17.32 3.19 5.78
C THR A 131 16.25 2.42 6.55
N SER A 132 15.46 1.60 5.86
CA SER A 132 14.40 0.79 6.46
C SER A 132 14.59 -0.69 6.16
N LYS A 133 13.96 -1.53 6.99
CA LYS A 133 13.79 -2.95 6.70
C LYS A 133 12.42 -3.13 6.04
N VAL A 134 12.37 -3.64 4.82
CA VAL A 134 11.11 -3.86 4.10
C VAL A 134 10.74 -5.33 4.17
N HIS A 135 9.56 -5.63 4.72
CA HIS A 135 9.04 -6.98 4.87
C HIS A 135 8.14 -7.39 3.70
N SER A 136 7.20 -6.54 3.33
CA SER A 136 6.24 -6.80 2.26
C SER A 136 5.82 -5.49 1.59
N LEU A 137 5.36 -5.60 0.35
CA LEU A 137 4.69 -4.51 -0.35
C LEU A 137 3.22 -4.87 -0.53
N HIS A 138 2.32 -3.90 -0.40
CA HIS A 138 0.96 -4.05 -0.91
C HIS A 138 0.86 -3.27 -2.20
N ILE A 139 0.46 -3.96 -3.27
CA ILE A 139 0.21 -3.37 -4.58
C ILE A 139 -1.28 -3.45 -4.82
N THR A 140 -1.91 -2.31 -5.07
CA THR A 140 -3.33 -2.23 -5.41
C THR A 140 -3.47 -1.90 -6.88
N SER A 141 -4.29 -2.70 -7.58
CA SER A 141 -4.63 -2.50 -8.99
C SER A 141 -6.11 -2.82 -9.19
N LEU A 142 -6.85 -1.83 -9.70
CA LEU A 142 -8.29 -1.86 -9.85
C LEU A 142 -8.67 -1.52 -11.30
N PRO A 143 -8.25 -2.32 -12.29
CA PRO A 143 -8.72 -2.14 -13.64
C PRO A 143 -10.24 -2.34 -13.70
N PRO A 144 -10.94 -1.65 -14.61
CA PRO A 144 -12.36 -1.84 -14.79
C PRO A 144 -12.63 -3.30 -15.15
N SER A 145 -13.62 -3.91 -14.50
CA SER A 145 -14.09 -5.23 -14.91
C SER A 145 -14.83 -5.08 -16.24
N SER A 146 -14.56 -5.95 -17.21
CA SER A 146 -15.25 -6.06 -18.50
C SER A 146 -16.79 -6.22 -18.42
N SER A 147 -17.36 -6.29 -17.21
CA SER A 147 -18.80 -6.36 -16.94
C SER A 147 -19.43 -5.06 -16.42
N GLU A 148 -18.66 -3.97 -16.23
CA GLU A 148 -19.17 -2.67 -15.77
C GLU A 148 -18.80 -1.52 -16.74
N GLY A 149 -19.09 -1.73 -18.03
CA GLY A 149 -19.02 -0.73 -19.09
C GLY A 149 -20.03 -1.11 -20.18
N ASP A 150 -20.65 -0.11 -20.79
CA ASP A 150 -21.91 -0.15 -21.53
C ASP A 150 -22.02 -1.21 -22.64
N ASP A 151 -23.26 -1.70 -22.87
CA ASP A 151 -23.72 -2.36 -24.10
C ASP A 151 -23.69 -1.39 -25.31
N ASP A 152 -22.60 -0.66 -25.51
CA ASP A 152 -22.33 0.11 -26.72
C ASP A 152 -21.09 -0.51 -27.36
N ASP A 153 -21.34 -1.21 -28.46
CA ASP A 153 -20.37 -1.75 -29.40
C ASP A 153 -19.21 -0.75 -29.66
N ASP A 154 -17.98 -1.07 -29.25
CA ASP A 154 -16.76 -0.67 -29.96
C ASP A 154 -15.61 -1.64 -29.58
N ASP A 155 -14.96 -2.18 -30.61
CA ASP A 155 -13.93 -3.23 -30.62
C ASP A 155 -12.57 -2.79 -30.03
N ASP A 156 -12.50 -2.34 -28.77
CA ASP A 156 -11.23 -1.92 -28.14
C ASP A 156 -10.93 -2.68 -26.82
N ASP A 157 -10.92 -4.02 -26.86
CA ASP A 157 -10.41 -4.87 -25.77
C ASP A 157 -8.94 -4.51 -25.40
N ASP A 158 -8.18 -3.93 -26.35
CA ASP A 158 -6.78 -3.50 -26.20
C ASP A 158 -6.62 -2.25 -25.29
N GLU A 159 -7.68 -1.48 -25.02
CA GLU A 159 -7.63 -0.29 -24.15
C GLU A 159 -7.81 -0.61 -22.66
N THR A 160 -8.27 -1.81 -22.29
CA THR A 160 -8.51 -2.13 -20.88
C THR A 160 -7.18 -2.43 -20.17
N PRO A 161 -6.75 -1.61 -19.19
CA PRO A 161 -5.49 -1.87 -18.51
C PRO A 161 -5.59 -3.14 -17.66
N LEU A 162 -4.49 -3.85 -17.55
CA LEU A 162 -4.35 -5.08 -16.78
C LEU A 162 -3.83 -4.82 -15.36
N ARG A 163 -3.91 -5.85 -14.54
CA ARG A 163 -3.18 -5.90 -13.27
C ARG A 163 -1.73 -6.33 -13.52
N PRO A 164 -0.74 -5.82 -12.79
CA PRO A 164 0.63 -6.30 -12.94
C PRO A 164 0.77 -7.78 -12.55
N GLN A 165 1.40 -8.59 -13.39
CA GLN A 165 1.64 -10.01 -13.11
C GLN A 165 3.05 -10.22 -12.54
N THR A 166 4.08 -9.81 -13.27
CA THR A 166 5.48 -9.98 -12.87
C THR A 166 6.05 -8.68 -12.33
N ILE A 167 6.60 -8.74 -11.11
CA ILE A 167 7.24 -7.62 -10.41
C ILE A 167 8.69 -7.96 -10.11
N GLN A 168 9.61 -7.14 -10.60
CA GLN A 168 11.02 -7.19 -10.25
C GLN A 168 11.39 -6.06 -9.29
N LEU A 169 12.20 -6.40 -8.28
CA LEU A 169 12.57 -5.47 -7.22
C LEU A 169 14.08 -5.26 -7.20
N TYR A 170 14.48 -4.00 -7.15
CA TYR A 170 15.86 -3.59 -6.96
C TYR A 170 15.97 -2.67 -5.75
N THR A 171 17.07 -2.76 -5.01
CA THR A 171 17.26 -1.92 -3.81
C THR A 171 18.53 -1.08 -3.95
N ASN A 172 18.54 0.06 -3.25
CA ASN A 172 19.72 0.92 -3.09
C ASN A 172 20.31 1.44 -4.42
N ARG A 173 19.43 1.73 -5.39
CA ARG A 173 19.78 2.46 -6.61
C ARG A 173 19.79 3.96 -6.34
N THR A 174 20.66 4.71 -7.01
CA THR A 174 20.78 6.16 -6.81
C THR A 174 19.77 6.96 -7.62
N HIS A 175 19.24 6.37 -8.68
CA HIS A 175 18.26 6.93 -9.62
C HIS A 175 17.34 5.81 -10.10
N VAL A 176 16.26 6.18 -10.81
CA VAL A 176 15.42 5.21 -11.52
C VAL A 176 16.26 4.39 -12.51
N LEU A 177 16.00 3.09 -12.60
CA LEU A 177 16.65 2.24 -13.61
C LEU A 177 16.00 2.48 -14.97
N SER A 178 16.79 2.41 -16.04
CA SER A 178 16.21 2.26 -17.37
C SER A 178 15.69 0.83 -17.57
N PHE A 179 14.84 0.63 -18.59
CA PHE A 179 14.35 -0.71 -18.94
C PHE A 179 15.49 -1.61 -19.41
N ASP A 180 16.40 -1.09 -20.24
CA ASP A 180 17.60 -1.81 -20.69
C ASP A 180 18.49 -2.23 -19.49
N ASP A 181 18.73 -1.31 -18.54
CA ASP A 181 19.53 -1.62 -17.34
C ASP A 181 18.87 -2.72 -16.48
N ALA A 182 17.53 -2.77 -16.45
CA ALA A 182 16.80 -3.77 -15.70
C ALA A 182 16.93 -5.19 -16.30
N GLU A 183 17.25 -5.32 -17.59
CA GLU A 183 17.54 -6.62 -18.21
C GLU A 183 18.94 -7.12 -17.86
N ASP A 184 19.92 -6.23 -17.79
CA ASP A 184 21.32 -6.57 -17.50
C ASP A 184 21.59 -6.79 -16.00
N ILE A 185 20.83 -6.10 -15.16
CA ILE A 185 21.01 -6.14 -13.73
C ILE A 185 20.13 -7.23 -13.12
N PRO A 186 20.67 -8.17 -12.34
CA PRO A 186 19.84 -9.15 -11.66
C PRO A 186 18.98 -8.48 -10.59
N ALA A 187 17.67 -8.68 -10.68
CA ALA A 187 16.72 -8.28 -9.64
C ALA A 187 17.07 -8.92 -8.29
N VAL A 188 16.89 -8.17 -7.20
CA VAL A 188 17.07 -8.67 -5.83
C VAL A 188 16.06 -9.79 -5.55
N GLN A 189 14.85 -9.60 -6.06
CA GLN A 189 13.76 -10.56 -6.04
C GLN A 189 12.83 -10.28 -7.22
N THR A 190 12.38 -11.36 -7.86
CA THR A 190 11.28 -11.36 -8.83
C THR A 190 10.10 -12.08 -8.21
N VAL A 191 8.90 -11.53 -8.35
CA VAL A 191 7.65 -12.12 -7.85
C VAL A 191 6.66 -12.16 -9.01
N THR A 192 6.05 -13.32 -9.22
CA THR A 192 4.95 -13.49 -10.18
C THR A 192 3.66 -13.64 -9.37
N LEU A 193 2.77 -12.67 -9.51
CA LEU A 193 1.44 -12.68 -8.93
C LEU A 193 0.53 -13.58 -9.76
N GLN A 194 -0.41 -14.23 -9.10
CA GLN A 194 -1.46 -15.03 -9.72
C GLN A 194 -2.81 -14.35 -9.48
N ALA A 195 -3.82 -14.69 -10.28
CA ALA A 195 -5.18 -14.17 -10.11
C ALA A 195 -5.72 -14.34 -8.67
N GLY A 196 -5.32 -15.40 -7.97
CA GLY A 196 -5.72 -15.67 -6.58
C GLY A 196 -4.99 -14.85 -5.50
N ASP A 197 -3.91 -14.15 -5.85
CA ASP A 197 -3.15 -13.32 -4.91
C ASP A 197 -3.79 -11.94 -4.70
N TRP A 198 -4.69 -11.56 -5.60
CA TRP A 198 -5.44 -10.30 -5.53
C TRP A 198 -6.68 -10.45 -4.65
N ASP A 199 -6.77 -9.63 -3.60
CA ASP A 199 -7.98 -9.59 -2.78
C ASP A 199 -9.18 -9.10 -3.61
N ALA A 200 -10.26 -9.89 -3.63
CA ALA A 200 -11.44 -9.59 -4.44
C ALA A 200 -12.21 -8.33 -4.02
N LYS A 201 -12.03 -7.85 -2.78
CA LYS A 201 -12.74 -6.67 -2.25
C LYS A 201 -11.91 -5.40 -2.38
N THR A 202 -10.59 -5.51 -2.26
CA THR A 202 -9.68 -4.36 -2.23
C THR A 202 -8.79 -4.24 -3.45
N GLY A 203 -8.77 -5.24 -4.34
CA GLY A 203 -7.88 -5.30 -5.50
C GLY A 203 -6.41 -5.21 -5.10
N THR A 204 -6.06 -5.68 -3.91
CA THR A 204 -4.70 -5.55 -3.35
C THR A 204 -4.03 -6.90 -3.28
N ALA A 205 -2.84 -7.00 -3.88
CA ALA A 205 -1.93 -8.13 -3.76
C ALA A 205 -0.85 -7.84 -2.71
N LYS A 206 -0.58 -8.82 -1.84
CA LYS A 206 0.49 -8.77 -0.85
C LYS A 206 1.74 -9.45 -1.42
N VAL A 207 2.75 -8.64 -1.74
CA VAL A 207 4.05 -9.10 -2.24
C VAL A 207 4.97 -9.36 -1.06
N ASP A 208 5.13 -10.63 -0.68
CA ASP A 208 6.04 -11.01 0.39
C ASP A 208 7.51 -10.97 -0.08
N LEU A 209 8.33 -10.20 0.65
CA LEU A 209 9.75 -10.06 0.32
C LEU A 209 10.59 -11.07 1.09
N ARG A 210 11.71 -11.47 0.48
CA ARG A 210 12.77 -12.21 1.16
C ARG A 210 13.46 -11.28 2.14
N PHE A 211 12.87 -11.11 3.32
CA PHE A 211 13.25 -10.12 4.35
C PHE A 211 14.77 -10.01 4.58
N VAL A 212 15.52 -11.12 4.54
CA VAL A 212 16.98 -11.13 4.68
C VAL A 212 17.73 -10.30 3.63
N LYS A 213 17.17 -10.11 2.43
CA LYS A 213 17.72 -9.26 1.37
C LYS A 213 17.28 -7.78 1.47
N PHE A 214 16.27 -7.50 2.27
CA PHE A 214 15.63 -6.18 2.38
C PHE A 214 15.81 -5.57 3.79
N GLN A 215 16.91 -5.88 4.47
CA GLN A 215 17.23 -5.33 5.81
C GLN A 215 17.76 -3.88 5.80
N ASN A 216 18.36 -3.46 4.70
CA ASN A 216 19.02 -2.16 4.59
C ASN A 216 18.62 -1.52 3.26
N VAL A 217 17.40 -0.99 3.21
CA VAL A 217 16.82 -0.39 2.01
C VAL A 217 16.75 1.12 2.19
N SER A 218 17.48 1.87 1.37
CA SER A 218 17.45 3.33 1.29
C SER A 218 16.69 3.85 0.06
N SER A 219 16.56 3.01 -0.96
CA SER A 219 15.69 3.21 -2.11
C SER A 219 15.21 1.86 -2.63
N LEU A 220 14.03 1.85 -3.24
CA LEU A 220 13.42 0.69 -3.88
C LEU A 220 13.05 1.06 -5.31
N VAL A 221 13.42 0.23 -6.28
CA VAL A 221 12.87 0.27 -7.63
C VAL A 221 11.92 -0.90 -7.76
N VAL A 222 10.68 -0.61 -8.18
CA VAL A 222 9.65 -1.59 -8.47
C VAL A 222 9.42 -1.54 -9.98
N PHE A 223 9.83 -2.61 -10.67
CA PHE A 223 9.62 -2.78 -12.09
C PHE A 223 8.44 -3.73 -12.29
N PHE A 224 7.35 -3.21 -12.82
CA PHE A 224 6.22 -4.00 -13.29
C PHE A 224 6.51 -4.37 -14.74
N VAL A 225 6.68 -5.67 -15.02
CA VAL A 225 7.23 -6.17 -16.29
C VAL A 225 6.14 -6.45 -17.31
N ASP A 226 5.03 -7.04 -16.87
CA ASP A 226 3.92 -7.50 -17.69
C ASP A 226 2.60 -7.46 -16.90
N GLY A 227 1.48 -7.57 -17.63
CA GLY A 227 0.14 -7.66 -17.09
C GLY A 227 -0.40 -9.09 -16.98
N ASP A 228 -1.49 -9.27 -16.22
CA ASP A 228 -2.24 -10.52 -16.11
C ASP A 228 -3.38 -10.51 -17.14
N GLY A 229 -3.12 -10.96 -18.36
CA GLY A 229 -4.08 -10.98 -19.46
C GLY A 229 -3.44 -10.73 -20.82
N ASP A 230 -4.26 -10.30 -21.79
CA ASP A 230 -3.85 -10.02 -23.18
C ASP A 230 -3.93 -8.52 -23.55
N GLY A 231 -4.21 -7.63 -22.60
CA GLY A 231 -4.21 -6.18 -22.79
C GLY A 231 -2.81 -5.55 -22.87
N GLU A 232 -2.71 -4.32 -23.37
CA GLU A 232 -1.40 -3.70 -23.69
C GLU A 232 -0.85 -2.78 -22.59
N LYS A 233 -1.67 -2.48 -21.58
CA LYS A 233 -1.33 -1.51 -20.52
C LYS A 233 -1.53 -2.11 -19.14
N ILE A 234 -0.87 -1.56 -18.14
CA ILE A 234 -1.11 -1.92 -16.74
C ILE A 234 -1.55 -0.72 -15.91
N ARG A 235 -2.37 -0.99 -14.90
CA ARG A 235 -2.86 0.02 -13.96
C ARG A 235 -2.36 -0.25 -12.55
N VAL A 236 -1.94 0.81 -11.86
CA VAL A 236 -1.60 0.76 -10.42
C VAL A 236 -2.27 1.90 -9.68
N ASP A 237 -2.99 1.59 -8.61
CA ASP A 237 -3.77 2.55 -7.84
C ASP A 237 -3.03 2.97 -6.57
N ARG A 238 -2.45 2.02 -5.82
CA ARG A 238 -1.75 2.29 -4.56
C ARG A 238 -0.57 1.36 -4.36
N VAL A 239 0.44 1.88 -3.67
CA VAL A 239 1.59 1.14 -3.16
C VAL A 239 1.72 1.42 -1.66
N ARG A 240 1.86 0.36 -0.86
CA ARG A 240 2.23 0.46 0.56
C ARG A 240 3.47 -0.36 0.86
N ILE A 241 4.28 0.17 1.77
CA ILE A 241 5.54 -0.43 2.18
C ILE A 241 5.42 -0.81 3.65
N LEU A 242 5.51 -2.11 3.93
CA LEU A 242 5.33 -2.66 5.26
C LEU A 242 6.69 -3.14 5.77
N GLY A 243 7.03 -2.75 7.00
CA GLY A 243 8.36 -3.03 7.53
C GLY A 243 8.65 -2.35 8.84
N GLU A 244 9.94 -2.04 9.04
CA GLU A 244 10.47 -1.32 10.19
C GLU A 244 11.28 -0.12 9.67
N ALA A 245 10.83 1.09 10.02
CA ALA A 245 11.54 2.32 9.67
C ALA A 245 12.81 2.42 10.52
N GLY A 246 13.95 2.69 9.88
CA GLY A 246 15.17 2.98 10.64
C GLY A 246 15.21 4.42 11.12
N GLU A 247 16.23 4.72 11.93
CA GLU A 247 16.45 6.06 12.47
C GLU A 247 16.62 7.09 11.35
N LYS A 248 15.88 8.21 11.46
CA LYS A 248 15.99 9.30 10.49
C LYS A 248 17.42 9.84 10.47
N ARG A 249 18.03 9.85 9.29
CA ARG A 249 19.31 10.54 9.07
C ARG A 249 19.02 12.04 9.12
N GLU A 250 19.13 12.65 10.29
CA GLU A 250 19.28 14.11 10.39
C GLU A 250 20.54 14.48 9.59
N MET A 251 20.36 15.03 8.38
CA MET A 251 21.44 15.71 7.66
C MET A 251 21.87 16.88 8.55
N GLY A 252 22.92 16.66 9.34
CA GLY A 252 23.50 17.70 10.18
C GLY A 252 23.72 18.95 9.34
N LYS A 253 23.22 20.09 9.82
CA LYS A 253 23.40 21.39 9.16
C LYS A 253 24.88 21.55 8.81
N LEU A 254 25.22 21.49 7.53
CA LEU A 254 26.55 21.82 7.04
C LEU A 254 26.81 23.30 7.37
N GLN A 255 27.44 23.55 8.51
CA GLN A 255 27.92 24.87 8.88
C GLN A 255 29.18 25.11 8.04
N LYS A 256 29.13 26.13 7.17
CA LYS A 256 30.28 26.63 6.42
C LYS A 256 31.33 27.13 7.42
N ILE A 257 32.35 26.33 7.69
CA ILE A 257 33.58 26.78 8.37
C ILE A 257 34.51 27.30 7.28
N GLY A 258 34.94 28.55 7.41
CA GLY A 258 36.07 29.10 6.67
C GLY A 258 35.73 30.29 5.79
N ASP A 259 35.79 31.48 6.38
CA ASP A 259 36.39 32.64 5.71
C ASP A 259 37.41 33.19 6.72
N GLU A 260 38.60 32.57 6.73
CA GLU A 260 39.76 33.07 7.45
C GLU A 260 40.28 34.29 6.67
N GLN A 261 40.34 35.43 7.35
CA GLN A 261 40.87 36.70 6.85
C GLN A 261 42.31 36.52 6.36
N GLY A 262 42.52 36.60 5.04
CA GLY A 262 43.84 36.68 4.45
C GLY A 262 44.46 38.07 4.64
N GLU A 263 45.72 38.07 5.08
CA GLU A 263 46.66 39.20 5.13
C GLU A 263 46.74 40.03 3.83
#